data_AF-A0AAD4ZCS2-F1
#
_entry.id   AF-A0AAD4ZCS2-F1
#
_cell.length_a   1.000
_cell.length_b   1.000
_cell.length_c   1.000
_cell.angle_alpha   90.00
_cell.angle_beta   90.00
_cell.angle_gamma   90.00
#
_symmetry.space_group_name_H-M   'P 1'
#
loop_
_entity.id
_entity.type
_entity.pdbx_description
1 polymer ?
#
loop_
_entity_poly.entity_id
_entity_poly.type
_entity_poly.pdbx_seq_one_letter_code
_entity_poly.pdbx_strand_id
1 'polypeptide(L)'
;MRKRQVVVRRSEEGSATSSFTMRSVRYGECQKNHAAGVGGYAVDGCREFMASNGEEGTTAALTCAACGCHRNFHRREVETVCECPSPSANGLN
;
A
#
# COMPACT_ATOMS: atom_id res chain seq x y z
N MET A 1 5.59 51.52 -15.68
CA MET A 1 5.19 50.11 -15.88
C MET A 1 5.37 49.35 -14.57
N ARG A 2 4.32 49.19 -13.76
CA ARG A 2 4.40 48.49 -12.46
C ARG A 2 3.96 47.05 -12.68
N LYS A 3 4.91 46.12 -12.71
CA LYS A 3 4.65 44.69 -12.90
C LYS A 3 4.15 44.13 -11.57
N ARG A 4 2.84 43.90 -11.46
CA ARG A 4 2.25 43.17 -10.32
C ARG A 4 2.65 41.70 -10.46
N GLN A 5 3.40 41.18 -9.50
CA GLN A 5 3.65 39.76 -9.36
C GLN A 5 2.49 39.17 -8.55
N VAL A 6 1.70 38.28 -9.15
CA VAL A 6 0.69 37.49 -8.44
C VAL A 6 1.38 36.26 -7.87
N VAL A 7 1.52 36.20 -6.55
CA VAL A 7 2.00 35.00 -5.84
C VAL A 7 0.78 34.12 -5.60
N VAL A 8 0.63 33.05 -6.40
CA VAL A 8 -0.35 31.99 -6.09
C VAL A 8 0.20 31.21 -4.90
N ARG A 9 -0.40 31.43 -3.73
CA ARG A 9 -0.23 30.57 -2.56
C ARG A 9 -1.02 29.29 -2.83
N ARG A 10 -0.34 28.17 -2.99
CA ARG A 10 -0.97 26.84 -3.04
C ARG A 10 -1.40 26.49 -1.61
N SER A 11 -2.68 26.65 -1.32
CA SER A 11 -3.28 26.19 -0.07
C SER A 11 -3.37 24.67 -0.11
N GLU A 12 -2.59 24.01 0.74
CA GLU A 12 -2.72 22.60 1.04
C GLU A 12 -3.92 22.47 1.98
N GLU A 13 -5.05 22.12 1.39
CA GLU A 13 -6.36 22.06 2.03
C GLU A 13 -6.32 21.05 3.18
N GLY A 14 -6.41 21.58 4.40
CA GLY A 14 -6.40 20.79 5.62
C GLY A 14 -7.74 20.15 5.94
N SER A 15 -7.68 19.15 6.82
CA SER A 15 -8.80 18.85 7.70
C SER A 15 -8.26 18.57 9.11
N ALA A 16 -8.59 19.48 10.03
CA ALA A 16 -8.22 19.43 11.43
C ALA A 16 -9.06 18.38 12.17
N THR A 17 -8.54 17.17 12.23
CA THR A 17 -8.65 16.17 13.30
C THR A 17 -7.59 15.16 12.92
N SER A 18 -6.43 15.17 13.59
CA SER A 18 -5.31 14.31 13.24
C SER A 18 -5.57 12.86 13.65
N SER A 19 -6.60 12.24 13.06
CA SER A 19 -6.66 10.79 12.95
C SER A 19 -5.47 10.37 12.11
N PHE A 20 -4.47 9.77 12.75
CA PHE A 20 -3.33 9.18 12.07
C PHE A 20 -3.87 8.13 11.11
N THR A 21 -3.97 8.45 9.82
CA THR A 21 -4.32 7.45 8.81
C THR A 21 -3.04 6.69 8.51
N MET A 22 -2.76 5.65 9.31
CA MET A 22 -1.69 4.69 9.00
C MET A 22 -2.10 3.96 7.72
N ARG A 23 -1.39 4.23 6.62
CA ARG A 23 -1.57 3.52 5.34
C ARG A 23 -0.61 2.34 5.33
N SER A 24 -1.07 1.15 5.71
CA SER A 24 -0.27 -0.07 5.55
C SER A 24 -0.50 -0.64 4.16
N VAL A 25 0.56 -1.10 3.49
CA VAL A 25 0.46 -1.74 2.17
C VAL A 25 0.66 -3.23 2.34
N ARG A 26 -0.33 -4.01 1.90
CA ARG A 26 -0.25 -5.47 1.80
C ARG A 26 -0.33 -5.88 0.35
N TYR A 27 0.18 -7.06 0.05
CA TYR A 27 0.11 -7.65 -1.28
C TYR A 27 -0.71 -8.94 -1.17
N GLY A 28 -1.84 -8.99 -1.86
CA GLY A 28 -2.81 -10.08 -1.79
C GLY A 28 -2.57 -11.13 -2.87
N GLU A 29 -3.55 -11.30 -3.76
CA GLU A 29 -3.54 -12.37 -4.74
C GLU A 29 -2.55 -12.19 -5.89
N CYS A 30 -1.93 -13.28 -6.36
CA CYS A 30 -1.06 -13.26 -7.53
C CYS A 30 -1.89 -13.20 -8.83
N GLN A 31 -1.54 -12.25 -9.71
CA GLN A 31 -2.21 -11.99 -10.98
C GLN A 31 -1.31 -12.33 -12.19
N LYS A 32 -0.17 -13.00 -11.98
CA LYS A 32 0.72 -13.40 -13.08
C LYS A 32 0.12 -14.57 -13.86
N ASN A 33 0.02 -14.44 -15.18
CA ASN A 33 -0.26 -15.58 -16.04
C ASN A 33 0.99 -16.46 -16.18
N HIS A 34 0.98 -17.65 -15.58
CA HIS A 34 2.05 -18.65 -15.66
C HIS A 34 2.03 -19.44 -16.97
N ALA A 35 0.87 -19.55 -17.63
CA ALA A 35 0.71 -20.27 -18.89
C ALA A 35 0.88 -19.39 -20.14
N ALA A 36 1.24 -18.11 -19.98
CA ALA A 36 1.39 -17.18 -21.10
C ALA A 36 2.36 -17.69 -22.18
N GLY A 37 3.46 -18.33 -21.77
CA GLY A 37 4.48 -18.86 -22.69
C GLY A 37 4.02 -20.06 -23.54
N VAL A 38 2.99 -20.78 -23.10
CA VAL A 38 2.39 -21.93 -23.83
C VAL A 38 1.09 -21.54 -24.55
N GLY A 39 0.72 -20.25 -24.53
CA GLY A 39 -0.52 -19.76 -25.14
C GLY A 39 -1.78 -20.02 -24.31
N GLY A 40 -1.63 -20.35 -23.02
CA GLY A 40 -2.73 -20.56 -22.09
C GLY A 40 -2.93 -19.41 -21.11
N TYR A 41 -3.92 -19.57 -20.23
CA TYR A 41 -4.15 -18.68 -19.09
C TYR A 41 -4.30 -19.50 -17.80
N ALA A 42 -3.32 -19.39 -16.91
CA ALA A 42 -3.34 -20.02 -15.60
C ALA A 42 -2.62 -19.12 -14.60
N VAL A 43 -3.32 -18.78 -13.52
CA VAL A 43 -2.80 -18.00 -12.38
C VAL A 43 -2.61 -18.94 -11.20
N ASP A 44 -1.52 -18.79 -10.44
CA ASP A 44 -1.21 -19.63 -9.28
C ASP A 44 -2.23 -19.46 -8.14
N GLY A 45 -2.87 -18.30 -8.07
CA GLY A 45 -3.98 -18.06 -7.14
C GLY A 45 -3.55 -17.99 -5.67
N CYS A 46 -2.33 -17.51 -5.39
CA CYS A 46 -1.94 -17.16 -4.01
C CYS A 46 -2.98 -16.24 -3.39
N ARG A 47 -3.30 -16.39 -2.10
CA ARG A 47 -4.24 -15.51 -1.39
C ARG A 47 -3.56 -14.36 -0.66
N GLU A 48 -2.29 -14.55 -0.30
CA GLU A 48 -1.47 -13.59 0.41
C GLU A 48 -0.04 -13.66 -0.12
N PHE A 49 0.64 -12.51 -0.15
CA PHE A 49 2.07 -12.46 -0.44
C PHE A 49 2.86 -12.83 0.80
N MET A 50 3.59 -13.94 0.72
CA MET A 50 4.60 -14.32 1.70
C MET A 50 5.96 -14.06 1.10
N ALA A 51 6.73 -13.13 1.65
CA ALA A 51 8.10 -12.89 1.21
C ALA A 51 8.95 -14.15 1.47
N SER A 52 9.81 -14.52 0.52
CA SER A 52 10.86 -15.49 0.78
C SER A 52 11.81 -14.97 1.87
N ASN A 53 12.48 -15.90 2.56
CA ASN A 53 13.22 -15.69 3.81
C ASN A 53 14.51 -14.83 3.70
N GLY A 54 14.50 -13.78 2.87
CA GLY A 54 15.60 -12.85 2.66
C GLY A 54 15.54 -11.61 3.53
N GLU A 55 16.69 -10.99 3.73
CA GLU A 55 16.82 -9.70 4.41
C GLU A 55 16.14 -8.57 3.63
N GLU A 56 15.71 -7.53 4.36
CA GLU A 56 15.08 -6.35 3.78
C GLU A 56 15.99 -5.73 2.71
N GLY A 57 15.44 -5.46 1.51
CA GLY A 57 16.20 -4.94 0.37
C GLY A 57 16.75 -5.99 -0.59
N THR A 58 16.65 -7.28 -0.27
CA THR A 58 17.02 -8.34 -1.23
C THR A 58 15.90 -8.68 -2.20
N THR A 59 16.27 -9.29 -3.33
CA THR A 59 15.32 -9.89 -4.28
C THR A 59 14.45 -10.95 -3.64
N ALA A 60 14.98 -11.70 -2.67
CA ALA A 60 14.23 -12.70 -1.91
C ALA A 60 13.08 -12.07 -1.12
N ALA A 61 13.30 -10.94 -0.45
CA ALA A 61 12.23 -10.20 0.24
C ALA A 61 11.14 -9.65 -0.70
N LEU A 62 11.43 -9.53 -2.00
CA LEU A 62 10.51 -9.07 -3.03
C LEU A 62 9.81 -10.21 -3.79
N THR A 63 10.16 -11.46 -3.49
CA THR A 63 9.69 -12.65 -4.19
C THR A 63 8.75 -13.44 -3.30
N CYS A 64 7.64 -13.91 -3.87
CA CYS A 64 6.66 -14.72 -3.17
C CYS A 64 7.20 -16.14 -2.97
N ALA A 65 7.21 -16.62 -1.74
CA ALA A 65 7.64 -17.98 -1.39
C ALA A 65 6.71 -19.06 -1.97
N ALA A 66 5.43 -18.73 -2.22
CA ALA A 66 4.46 -19.69 -2.74
C ALA A 66 4.56 -19.90 -4.26
N CYS A 67 4.60 -18.80 -5.03
CA CYS A 67 4.55 -18.86 -6.51
C CYS A 67 5.82 -18.38 -7.22
N GLY A 68 6.83 -17.95 -6.48
CA GLY A 68 8.08 -17.38 -7.03
C GLY A 68 7.91 -16.07 -7.78
N CYS A 69 6.73 -15.45 -7.74
CA CYS A 69 6.48 -14.19 -8.43
C CYS A 69 6.95 -13.00 -7.61
N HIS A 70 7.38 -11.94 -8.30
CA HIS A 70 7.65 -10.67 -7.63
C HIS A 70 6.36 -10.09 -7.02
N ARG A 71 6.47 -9.39 -5.89
CA ARG A 71 5.32 -8.71 -5.22
C ARG A 71 4.51 -7.77 -6.12
N ASN A 72 5.09 -7.30 -7.22
CA ASN A 72 4.39 -6.44 -8.21
C ASN A 72 3.33 -7.20 -9.00
N PHE A 73 3.44 -8.52 -9.11
CA PHE A 73 2.40 -9.35 -9.69
C PHE A 73 1.28 -9.66 -8.71
N HIS A 74 1.45 -9.32 -7.43
CA HIS A 74 0.40 -9.45 -6.44
C HIS A 74 -0.41 -8.16 -6.36
N ARG A 75 -1.73 -8.29 -6.16
CA ARG A 75 -2.61 -7.11 -6.00
C ARG A 75 -2.15 -6.30 -4.80
N ARG A 76 -1.85 -5.01 -5.03
CA ARG A 76 -1.56 -4.07 -3.96
C ARG A 76 -2.85 -3.69 -3.24
N GLU A 77 -2.88 -3.86 -1.93
CA GLU A 77 -3.99 -3.47 -1.07
C GLU A 77 -3.48 -2.43 -0.07
N VAL A 78 -4.14 -1.28 -0.03
CA VAL A 78 -3.80 -0.19 0.88
C VAL A 78 -4.83 -0.18 1.99
N GLU A 79 -4.44 -0.63 3.17
CA GLU A 79 -5.28 -0.60 4.35
C GLU A 79 -5.12 0.76 5.02
N THR A 80 -6.19 1.57 4.97
CA THR A 80 -6.27 2.82 5.74
C THR A 80 -6.86 2.50 7.10
N VAL A 81 -5.99 2.39 8.11
CA VAL A 81 -6.46 2.37 9.49
C VAL A 81 -6.78 3.81 9.88
N CYS A 82 -8.07 4.11 10.00
CA CYS A 82 -8.54 5.32 10.65
C CYS A 82 -8.54 5.05 12.16
N GLU A 83 -7.43 5.33 12.84
CA GLU A 83 -7.45 5.43 14.29
C GLU A 83 -8.27 6.68 14.65
N CYS A 84 -9.52 6.47 15.04
CA CYS A 84 -10.20 7.44 15.87
C CYS A 84 -9.49 7.40 17.23
N PRO A 85 -8.83 8.48 17.68
CA PRO A 85 -8.61 8.61 19.10
C PRO A 85 -10.02 8.75 19.68
N SER A 86 -10.62 7.64 20.11
CA SER A 86 -11.77 7.67 21.00
C SER A 86 -11.39 8.68 22.08
N PRO A 87 -12.13 9.79 22.29
CA PRO A 87 -11.93 10.57 23.49
C PRO A 87 -12.26 9.61 24.62
N SER A 88 -11.21 9.05 25.22
CA SER A 88 -11.33 8.19 26.39
C SER A 88 -12.04 9.07 27.40
N ALA A 89 -13.30 8.74 27.69
CA ALA A 89 -14.08 9.37 28.73
C ALA A 89 -13.43 9.00 30.07
N ASN A 90 -12.31 9.65 30.37
CA ASN A 90 -11.69 9.70 31.68
C ASN A 90 -11.82 11.15 32.15
N GLY A 91 -12.86 11.39 32.94
CA GLY A 91 -13.20 12.65 33.58
C GLY A 91 -14.44 12.43 34.44
N LEU A 92 -14.29 11.89 35.65
CA LEU A 92 -13.95 12.60 36.89
C LEU A 92 -15.17 13.34 37.50
N ASN A 93 -15.95 12.63 38.32
CA ASN A 93 -16.31 12.95 39.72
C ASN A 93 -17.32 11.90 40.21
#